data_AF-B7PSU2-F1
#
_entry.id   AF-B7PSU2-F1
#
_cell.length_a   1.000
_cell.length_b   1.000
_cell.length_c   1.000
_cell.angle_alpha   90.00
_cell.angle_beta   90.00
_cell.angle_gamma   90.00
#
_symmetry.space_group_name_H-M   'P 1'
#
loop_
_entity.id
_entity.type
_entity.pdbx_description
1 polymer ?
#
loop_
_entity_poly.entity_id
_entity_poly.type
_entity_poly.pdbx_seq_one_letter_code
_entity_poly.pdbx_strand_id
1 'polypeptide(L)'
;MRLGIFLAVVFLGILHRASSVPHGVLPPNAYAPEQCNFNNCKLPNCLCESTKPPVDDMPQFVMLTFDDAVNQVNMKFYQELLADPKRKNKASGCRIAATFFASGDYLDYPSVNELYRMGNEIALHSIR
;
A
#
# COMPACT_ATOMS: atom_id res chain seq x y z
N MET A 1 1.03 43.28 44.00
CA MET A 1 0.64 41.96 44.54
C MET A 1 -0.76 41.68 43.99
N ARG A 2 -1.03 40.68 43.16
CA ARG A 2 -0.53 39.31 43.14
C ARG A 2 -0.28 38.82 41.71
N LEU A 3 0.86 38.16 41.59
CA LEU A 3 1.41 37.44 40.46
C LEU A 3 0.81 36.03 40.46
N GLY A 4 0.46 35.50 39.29
CA GLY A 4 0.23 34.06 39.08
C GLY A 4 -1.20 33.70 38.68
N ILE A 5 -1.39 33.41 37.39
CA ILE A 5 -2.11 32.27 36.78
C ILE A 5 -1.87 32.45 35.26
N PHE A 6 -0.70 32.04 34.78
CA PHE A 6 -0.39 31.98 33.33
C PHE A 6 0.35 30.68 32.96
N LEU A 7 0.23 29.65 33.79
CA LEU A 7 0.96 28.38 33.66
C LEU A 7 0.04 27.20 33.94
N ALA A 8 -0.94 26.94 33.06
CA ALA A 8 -1.75 25.72 33.16
C ALA A 8 -2.38 25.22 31.85
N VAL A 9 -1.99 25.70 30.66
CA VAL A 9 -2.61 25.24 29.39
C VAL A 9 -1.61 24.72 28.35
N VAL A 10 -0.37 24.40 28.75
CA VAL A 10 0.64 23.82 27.82
C VAL A 10 0.83 22.31 28.00
N PHE A 11 0.08 21.66 28.90
CA PHE A 11 0.25 20.22 29.21
C PHE A 11 -0.92 19.32 28.80
N LEU A 12 -1.60 19.62 27.68
CA LEU A 12 -2.53 18.67 27.05
C LEU A 12 -2.07 18.17 25.68
N GLY A 13 -0.76 18.29 25.38
CA GLY A 13 -0.26 18.22 24.01
C GLY A 13 0.72 17.10 23.67
N ILE A 14 1.19 16.23 24.57
CA ILE A 14 2.12 15.13 24.21
C ILE A 14 1.98 13.95 25.18
N LEU A 15 1.11 12.99 24.86
CA LEU A 15 1.15 11.64 25.45
C LEU A 15 0.64 10.60 24.42
N HIS A 16 1.15 10.66 23.18
CA HIS A 16 1.23 9.43 22.38
C HIS A 16 2.55 8.75 22.73
N ARG A 17 2.50 7.91 23.78
CA ARG A 17 3.59 7.04 24.17
C ARG A 17 3.67 5.92 23.12
N ALA A 18 4.49 6.09 22.09
CA ALA A 18 4.94 4.97 21.29
C ALA A 18 5.84 4.09 22.18
N SER A 19 5.25 3.18 22.94
CA SER A 19 5.99 2.17 23.68
C SER A 19 6.50 1.12 22.70
N SER A 20 7.72 1.29 22.20
CA SER A 20 8.48 0.18 21.62
C SER A 20 8.85 -0.78 22.76
N VAL A 21 8.10 -1.87 22.91
CA VAL A 21 8.43 -2.93 23.86
C VAL A 21 9.67 -3.68 23.37
N PRO A 22 10.72 -3.84 24.18
CA PRO A 22 11.90 -4.62 23.79
C PRO A 22 11.52 -6.08 23.51
N HIS A 23 12.00 -6.61 22.38
CA HIS A 23 11.80 -8.02 22.00
C HIS A 23 12.33 -8.95 23.10
N GLY A 24 11.49 -9.89 23.55
CA GLY A 24 11.88 -10.97 24.49
C GLY A 24 11.38 -10.85 25.93
N VAL A 25 10.60 -9.82 26.29
CA VAL A 25 10.09 -9.65 27.67
C VAL A 25 8.65 -10.14 27.87
N LEU A 26 7.87 -10.26 26.79
CA LEU A 26 6.47 -10.65 26.87
C LEU A 26 6.26 -12.16 26.63
N PRO A 27 5.25 -12.79 27.28
CA PRO A 27 4.90 -14.18 27.02
C PRO A 27 4.52 -14.37 25.54
N PRO A 28 4.63 -15.59 24.97
CA PRO A 28 4.37 -15.85 23.54
C PRO A 28 3.03 -15.30 23.03
N ASN A 29 2.00 -15.29 23.87
CA ASN A 29 0.66 -14.79 23.54
C ASN A 29 0.53 -13.26 23.52
N ALA A 30 1.50 -12.50 24.02
CA ALA A 30 1.42 -11.05 24.06
C ALA A 30 1.76 -10.39 22.70
N TYR A 31 2.33 -11.16 21.78
CA TYR A 31 2.51 -10.76 20.39
C TYR A 31 1.41 -11.31 19.48
N ALA A 32 0.46 -12.08 20.03
CA ALA A 32 -0.68 -12.53 19.26
C ALA A 32 -1.57 -11.32 18.94
N PRO A 33 -1.90 -11.07 17.67
CA PRO A 33 -2.83 -10.01 17.34
C PRO A 33 -4.18 -10.29 18.02
N GLU A 34 -4.81 -9.25 18.56
CA GLU A 34 -6.16 -9.34 19.09
C GLU A 34 -7.12 -9.82 17.97
N GLN A 35 -8.13 -10.60 18.34
CA GLN A 35 -9.16 -11.00 17.38
C GLN A 35 -9.88 -9.76 16.82
N CYS A 36 -10.16 -9.78 15.51
CA CYS A 36 -10.79 -8.63 14.87
C CYS A 36 -12.20 -8.38 15.43
N ASN A 37 -12.46 -7.17 15.92
CA ASN A 37 -13.78 -6.75 16.38
C ASN A 37 -14.58 -6.12 15.23
N PHE A 38 -15.53 -6.88 14.70
CA PHE A 38 -16.39 -6.44 13.59
C PHE A 38 -17.27 -5.21 13.91
N ASN A 39 -17.48 -4.86 15.19
CA ASN A 39 -18.24 -3.65 15.55
C ASN A 39 -17.42 -2.37 15.37
N ASN A 40 -16.10 -2.45 15.57
CA ASN A 40 -15.20 -1.30 15.51
C ASN A 40 -14.41 -1.25 14.19
N CYS A 41 -14.15 -2.39 13.56
CA CYS A 41 -13.48 -2.47 12.27
C CYS A 41 -14.49 -2.30 11.13
N LYS A 42 -14.56 -1.09 10.57
CA LYS A 42 -15.50 -0.73 9.50
C LYS A 42 -14.77 -0.10 8.30
N LEU A 43 -15.29 -0.37 7.11
CA LEU A 43 -14.86 0.27 5.86
C LEU A 43 -15.01 1.80 5.93
N PRO A 44 -14.20 2.57 5.19
CA PRO A 44 -13.16 2.12 4.23
C PRO A 44 -11.81 1.83 4.89
N ASN A 45 -11.62 2.19 6.16
CA ASN A 45 -10.31 2.21 6.81
C ASN A 45 -9.93 0.88 7.48
N CYS A 46 -10.90 -0.02 7.66
CA CYS A 46 -10.67 -1.31 8.29
C CYS A 46 -11.57 -2.39 7.67
N LEU A 47 -10.98 -3.55 7.37
CA LEU A 47 -11.69 -4.76 6.98
C LEU A 47 -11.08 -5.94 7.73
N CYS A 48 -11.90 -6.68 8.47
CA CYS A 48 -11.46 -7.94 9.07
C CYS A 48 -11.25 -8.99 7.99
N GLU A 49 -10.24 -9.83 8.15
CA GLU A 49 -10.03 -11.00 7.30
C GLU A 49 -11.30 -11.87 7.23
N SER A 50 -11.71 -12.22 6.02
CA SER A 50 -12.94 -12.97 5.77
C SER A 50 -12.89 -13.57 4.36
N THR A 51 -13.46 -14.76 4.20
CA THR A 51 -13.70 -15.38 2.88
C THR A 51 -14.97 -14.89 2.21
N LYS A 52 -15.84 -14.17 2.95
CA LYS A 52 -17.04 -13.56 2.39
C LYS A 52 -16.67 -12.30 1.61
N PRO A 53 -17.19 -12.11 0.38
CA PRO A 53 -16.94 -10.90 -0.38
C PRO A 53 -17.52 -9.69 0.37
N PRO A 54 -16.88 -8.52 0.30
CA PRO A 54 -17.34 -7.31 0.98
C PRO A 54 -18.56 -6.66 0.31
N VAL A 55 -18.92 -7.11 -0.90
CA VAL A 55 -20.08 -6.66 -1.70
C VAL A 55 -20.67 -7.86 -2.45
N ASP A 56 -21.99 -7.85 -2.71
CA ASP A 56 -22.68 -8.99 -3.34
C ASP A 56 -22.27 -9.17 -4.81
N ASP A 57 -22.35 -8.11 -5.62
CA ASP A 57 -21.96 -8.13 -7.05
C ASP A 57 -20.46 -7.86 -7.23
N MET A 58 -19.61 -8.70 -6.64
CA MET A 58 -18.16 -8.48 -6.64
C MET A 58 -17.56 -8.65 -8.05
N PRO A 59 -16.91 -7.61 -8.62
CA PRO A 59 -16.17 -7.78 -9.87
C PRO A 59 -14.92 -8.64 -9.64
N GLN A 60 -14.58 -9.48 -10.61
CA GLN A 60 -13.33 -10.23 -10.59
C GLN A 60 -12.15 -9.30 -10.93
N PHE A 61 -11.29 -9.04 -9.94
CA PHE A 61 -10.02 -8.37 -10.18
C PHE A 61 -8.95 -9.38 -10.62
N VAL A 62 -8.10 -8.97 -11.55
CA VAL A 62 -6.89 -9.71 -11.95
C VAL A 62 -5.73 -8.73 -11.84
N MET A 63 -4.74 -9.04 -11.01
CA MET A 63 -3.55 -8.21 -10.83
C MET A 63 -2.42 -8.80 -11.66
N LEU A 64 -1.96 -8.04 -12.66
CA LEU A 64 -0.73 -8.34 -13.38
C LEU A 64 0.41 -7.66 -12.64
N THR A 65 1.39 -8.44 -12.18
CA THR A 65 2.55 -7.92 -11.46
C THR A 65 3.84 -8.28 -12.17
N PHE A 66 4.80 -7.38 -12.12
CA PHE A 66 6.16 -7.60 -12.58
C PHE A 66 7.12 -7.24 -11.46
N ASP A 67 7.99 -8.18 -11.13
CA ASP A 67 8.99 -8.02 -10.07
C ASP A 67 10.35 -7.64 -10.69
N ASP A 68 11.21 -7.09 -9.84
CA ASP A 68 12.58 -6.68 -10.12
C ASP A 68 12.75 -5.44 -11.02
N ALA A 69 13.96 -5.26 -11.55
CA ALA A 69 14.41 -4.04 -12.19
C ALA A 69 13.68 -3.78 -13.52
N VAL A 70 13.09 -2.59 -13.64
CA VAL A 70 12.63 -2.06 -14.94
C VAL A 70 13.83 -1.45 -15.66
N ASN A 71 14.07 -1.86 -16.90
CA ASN A 71 15.16 -1.37 -17.72
C ASN A 71 14.82 -1.41 -19.22
N GLN A 72 15.73 -0.91 -20.05
CA GLN A 72 15.50 -0.80 -21.50
C GLN A 72 15.24 -2.16 -22.19
N VAL A 73 15.68 -3.28 -21.61
CA VAL A 73 15.48 -4.63 -22.18
C VAL A 73 14.02 -5.06 -22.04
N ASN A 74 13.43 -4.86 -20.86
CA ASN A 74 12.05 -5.30 -20.59
C ASN A 74 10.99 -4.26 -20.98
N MET A 75 11.36 -2.97 -21.10
CA MET A 75 10.44 -1.91 -21.52
C MET A 75 9.78 -2.17 -22.87
N LYS A 76 10.50 -2.77 -23.84
CA LYS A 76 9.90 -3.13 -25.13
C LYS A 76 8.71 -4.07 -24.95
N PHE A 77 8.86 -5.09 -24.11
CA PHE A 77 7.79 -6.03 -23.81
C PHE A 77 6.62 -5.35 -23.07
N TYR A 78 6.92 -4.49 -22.09
CA TYR A 78 5.87 -3.77 -21.35
C TYR A 78 5.06 -2.84 -22.25
N GLN A 79 5.70 -2.15 -23.19
CA GLN A 79 5.01 -1.32 -24.18
C GLN A 79 4.13 -2.15 -25.12
N GLU A 80 4.64 -3.27 -25.66
CA GLU A 80 3.86 -4.18 -26.51
C GLU A 80 2.65 -4.77 -25.76
N LEU A 81 2.78 -5.02 -24.47
CA LEU A 81 1.69 -5.54 -23.64
C LEU A 81 0.66 -4.45 -23.28
N LEU A 82 1.12 -3.30 -22.78
CA LEU A 82 0.26 -2.33 -22.09
C LEU A 82 -0.18 -1.16 -22.98
N ALA A 83 0.49 -0.91 -24.11
CA ALA A 83 0.10 0.16 -25.03
C ALA A 83 -0.95 -0.29 -26.08
N ASP A 84 -1.24 -1.59 -26.19
CA ASP A 84 -2.24 -2.10 -27.15
C ASP A 84 -3.64 -1.52 -26.85
N PRO A 85 -4.21 -0.68 -27.74
CA PRO A 85 -5.50 -0.04 -27.51
C PRO A 85 -6.68 -1.01 -27.45
N LYS A 86 -6.50 -2.26 -27.90
CA LYS A 86 -7.53 -3.31 -27.84
C LYS A 86 -7.61 -3.96 -26.46
N ARG A 87 -6.57 -3.85 -25.63
CA ARG A 87 -6.54 -4.43 -24.28
C ARG A 87 -7.21 -3.49 -23.29
N LYS A 88 -8.53 -3.62 -23.18
CA LYS A 88 -9.37 -2.83 -22.30
C LYS A 88 -10.17 -3.72 -21.36
N ASN A 89 -10.43 -3.21 -20.16
CA ASN A 89 -11.44 -3.80 -19.29
C ASN A 89 -12.80 -3.72 -19.99
N LYS A 90 -13.50 -4.86 -20.10
CA LYS A 90 -14.76 -4.95 -20.86
C LYS A 90 -15.89 -4.12 -20.24
N ALA A 91 -15.91 -3.97 -18.92
CA ALA A 91 -16.96 -3.25 -18.21
C ALA A 91 -16.70 -1.73 -18.18
N SER A 92 -15.48 -1.30 -17.86
CA SER A 92 -15.16 0.13 -17.76
C SER A 92 -14.69 0.77 -19.07
N GLY A 93 -14.24 -0.01 -20.05
CA GLY A 93 -13.64 0.49 -21.29
C GLY A 93 -12.27 1.16 -21.12
N CYS A 94 -11.74 1.22 -19.89
CA CYS A 94 -10.40 1.73 -19.60
C CYS A 94 -9.33 0.76 -20.12
N ARG A 95 -8.13 1.28 -20.41
CA ARG A 95 -6.95 0.44 -20.68
C ARG A 95 -6.63 -0.42 -19.47
N ILE A 96 -6.09 -1.62 -19.68
CA ILE A 96 -5.53 -2.43 -18.59
C ILE A 96 -4.26 -1.77 -18.03
N ALA A 97 -3.93 -2.08 -16.78
CA ALA A 97 -2.72 -1.62 -16.11
C ALA A 97 -2.09 -2.79 -15.34
N ALA A 98 -0.84 -2.62 -14.94
CA ALA A 98 -0.07 -3.56 -14.12
C ALA A 98 0.54 -2.85 -12.90
N THR A 99 1.02 -3.64 -11.95
CA THR A 99 1.80 -3.19 -10.80
C THR A 99 3.25 -3.65 -10.96
N PHE A 100 4.19 -2.72 -10.89
CA PHE A 100 5.63 -3.00 -10.98
C PHE A 100 6.26 -2.93 -9.59
N PHE A 101 6.67 -4.07 -9.05
CA PHE A 101 7.44 -4.15 -7.82
C PHE A 101 8.93 -3.96 -8.17
N ALA A 102 9.36 -2.70 -8.21
CA ALA A 102 10.68 -2.32 -8.72
C ALA A 102 11.78 -2.47 -7.65
N SER A 103 12.84 -3.21 -7.98
CA SER A 103 14.07 -3.28 -7.18
C SER A 103 15.12 -2.28 -7.67
N GLY A 104 15.99 -1.81 -6.78
CA GLY A 104 16.94 -0.72 -7.09
C GLY A 104 18.09 -1.09 -8.04
N ASP A 105 18.57 -2.33 -8.00
CA ASP A 105 19.68 -2.79 -8.83
C ASP A 105 19.31 -2.80 -10.30
N TYR A 106 20.13 -2.19 -11.17
CA TYR A 106 19.89 -2.09 -12.62
C TYR A 106 18.59 -1.36 -13.02
N LEU A 107 17.99 -0.59 -12.11
CA LEU A 107 16.76 0.15 -12.36
C LEU A 107 16.99 1.40 -13.21
N ASP A 108 16.21 1.55 -14.27
CA ASP A 108 16.16 2.74 -15.11
C ASP A 108 14.97 3.63 -14.72
N TYR A 109 15.21 4.63 -13.87
CA TYR A 109 14.16 5.54 -13.37
C TYR A 109 13.35 6.25 -14.47
N PRO A 110 13.93 6.72 -15.60
CA PRO A 110 13.16 7.20 -16.74
C PRO A 110 12.10 6.22 -17.26
N SER A 111 12.47 4.94 -17.39
CA SER A 111 11.54 3.88 -17.80
C SER A 111 10.43 3.66 -16.78
N VAL A 112 10.76 3.68 -15.48
CA VAL A 112 9.75 3.62 -14.40
C VAL A 112 8.78 4.80 -14.47
N ASN A 113 9.29 6.02 -14.69
CA ASN A 113 8.46 7.21 -14.84
C ASN A 113 7.57 7.14 -16.09
N GLU A 114 8.04 6.52 -17.17
CA GLU A 114 7.21 6.26 -18.36
C GLU A 114 6.07 5.30 -18.03
N LEU A 115 6.34 4.18 -17.35
CA LEU A 115 5.31 3.23 -16.93
C LEU A 115 4.28 3.87 -16.00
N TYR A 116 4.71 4.73 -15.07
CA TYR A 116 3.83 5.53 -14.23
C TYR A 116 2.93 6.45 -15.07
N ARG A 117 3.51 7.20 -16.03
CA ARG A 117 2.75 8.07 -16.95
C ARG A 117 1.78 7.31 -17.85
N MET A 118 2.05 6.04 -18.14
CA MET A 118 1.13 5.16 -18.87
C MET A 118 -0.07 4.73 -18.02
N GLY A 119 -0.05 4.94 -16.70
CA GLY A 119 -1.13 4.62 -15.76
C GLY A 119 -0.92 3.34 -14.96
N ASN A 120 0.32 2.85 -14.87
CA ASN A 120 0.65 1.67 -14.07
C ASN A 120 1.01 2.07 -12.63
N GLU A 121 0.84 1.13 -11.71
CA GLU A 121 1.27 1.27 -10.33
C GLU A 121 2.76 0.94 -10.19
N ILE A 122 3.49 1.75 -9.44
CA ILE A 122 4.90 1.50 -9.08
C ILE A 122 4.97 1.23 -7.58
N ALA A 123 5.39 0.02 -7.22
CA ALA A 123 5.57 -0.45 -5.87
C ALA A 123 7.05 -0.79 -5.61
N LEU A 124 7.40 -1.02 -4.34
CA LEU A 124 8.78 -1.22 -3.92
C LEU A 124 9.13 -2.70 -3.82
N HIS A 125 10.29 -3.10 -4.37
CA HIS A 125 10.88 -4.43 -4.20
C HIS A 125 12.32 -4.36 -3.69
N SER A 126 12.51 -3.57 -2.63
CA SER A 126 13.79 -3.37 -1.92
C SER A 126 14.92 -2.72 -2.75
N ILE A 127 16.00 -2.38 -2.06
CA ILE A 127 17.30 -2.03 -2.63
C ILE A 127 18.21 -3.21 -2.30
N ARG A 128 18.96 -3.70 -3.29
CA ARG A 128 20.01 -4.69 -3.07
C ARG A 128 21.38 -4.03 -3.11
#